data_AF-A0A5P2H942-F1
#
_entry.id   AF-A0A5P2H942-F1
#
_cell.length_a   1.000
_cell.length_b   1.000
_cell.length_c   1.000
_cell.angle_alpha   90.00
_cell.angle_beta   90.00
_cell.angle_gamma   90.00
#
_symmetry.space_group_name_H-M   'P 1'
#
loop_
_entity.id
_entity.type
_entity.pdbx_description
1 polymer ?
#
loop_
_entity_poly.entity_id
_entity_poly.type
_entity_poly.pdbx_seq_one_letter_code
_entity_poly.pdbx_strand_id
1 'polypeptide(L)'
;MYVIYIGQRAEHRTTLAGVLEYLNEDRNERAAPRLEDITVRHIERGAVAIVRLRSGSFAVRPTGTRRSIISAVIDEVDRFIVRPNGRVLQPYEMSRASWGAVVAAGALAYSPEAALDMTQDDAGPLFQTADLFEEQGAFDVGNYVHTEFMRRFGFGTNGPLYDPSQSPNSRHEVHVAYALMRGDKVRECILSTYRENLHHGQYDLWVLRPLIDVPALRGALSKSVLQALCSVMRHEKIEITCHNVGKLLASLRHVPSDGGLVDVDDALYAAGIVSVRTMPAPRQLSRGSAQPVTPLAARIHEKISQRHYRENVDAAQSERNARTISQREYEYRTHSAERYRGQYGFEWPNRVSLAVMQRDIAAILQIFDGPRDSNTDSKRALRDELGIDVMHCTAAERRRRLFDLCGFSEDEQAEWEAQATIAHAQRREDRAMADAKRDAEATTYRLETGQTMNGREYVDFCIDAGFSQLLEQKRGSVTRYGIYDPSRRVSRPLRAKDGTLAYARARLAELQAPAAAIAA
;
A
#
# COMPACT_ATOMS: atom_id res chain seq x y z
N MET A 1 14.74 -27.70 36.57
CA MET A 1 14.88 -26.22 36.61
C MET A 1 16.26 -25.85 36.10
N TYR A 2 16.34 -24.76 35.34
CA TYR A 2 17.51 -24.22 34.67
C TYR A 2 17.91 -22.89 35.31
N VAL A 3 19.21 -22.69 35.46
CA VAL A 3 19.82 -21.43 35.89
C VAL A 3 20.62 -20.88 34.72
N ILE A 4 20.34 -19.63 34.36
CA ILE A 4 20.97 -18.90 33.27
C ILE A 4 21.77 -17.76 33.90
N TYR A 5 23.08 -17.75 33.71
CA TYR A 5 23.91 -16.61 34.07
C TYR A 5 24.24 -15.82 32.81
N ILE A 6 24.05 -14.50 32.88
CA ILE A 6 24.49 -13.54 31.85
C ILE A 6 25.36 -12.50 32.56
N GLY A 7 26.68 -12.67 32.51
CA GLY A 7 27.62 -11.94 33.34
C GLY A 7 27.33 -12.14 34.84
N GLN A 8 26.99 -11.06 35.55
CA GLN A 8 26.69 -11.10 37.00
C GLN A 8 25.21 -11.34 37.33
N ARG A 9 24.33 -11.44 36.31
CA ARG A 9 22.88 -11.64 36.52
C ARG A 9 22.54 -13.12 36.42
N ALA A 10 21.79 -13.62 37.40
CA ALA A 10 21.24 -14.98 37.40
C ALA A 10 19.73 -14.92 37.15
N GLU A 11 19.25 -15.77 36.24
CA GLU A 11 17.84 -15.91 35.87
C GLU A 11 17.43 -17.37 35.91
N HIS A 12 16.18 -17.62 36.24
CA HIS A 12 15.65 -18.97 36.41
C HIS A 12 14.57 -19.27 35.38
N ARG A 13 14.65 -20.46 34.78
CA ARG A 13 13.64 -21.02 33.87
C ARG A 13 13.34 -22.45 34.23
N THR A 14 12.10 -22.87 34.11
CA THR A 14 11.69 -24.23 34.50
C THR A 14 11.91 -25.25 33.38
N THR A 15 11.92 -24.79 32.13
CA THR A 15 12.02 -25.61 30.90
C THR A 15 13.19 -25.18 30.02
N LEU A 16 13.73 -26.10 29.22
CA LEU A 16 14.73 -25.79 28.19
C LEU A 16 14.18 -24.85 27.10
N ALA A 17 12.92 -25.02 26.68
CA ALA A 17 12.28 -24.12 25.72
C ALA A 17 12.15 -22.68 26.26
N GLY A 18 11.89 -22.51 27.55
CA GLY A 18 11.92 -21.21 28.22
C GLY A 18 13.32 -20.59 28.33
N VAL A 19 14.38 -21.40 28.33
CA VAL A 19 15.76 -20.89 28.17
C VAL A 19 15.96 -20.35 26.75
N LEU A 20 15.53 -21.10 25.74
CA LEU A 20 15.59 -20.68 24.34
C LEU A 20 14.81 -19.40 24.09
N GLU A 21 13.60 -19.30 24.62
CA GLU A 21 12.79 -18.08 24.55
C GLU A 21 13.52 -16.90 25.19
N TYR A 22 14.01 -17.04 26.43
CA TYR A 22 14.68 -15.94 27.14
C TYR A 22 15.98 -15.46 26.50
N LEU A 23 16.75 -16.36 25.87
CA LEU A 23 17.99 -16.01 25.19
C LEU A 23 17.73 -15.30 23.86
N ASN A 24 16.61 -15.58 23.20
CA ASN A 24 16.26 -15.05 21.88
C ASN A 24 15.15 -13.99 21.90
N GLU A 25 14.61 -13.67 23.07
CA GLU A 25 13.65 -12.57 23.23
C GLU A 25 14.28 -11.25 22.81
N ASP A 26 13.54 -10.44 22.05
CA ASP A 26 14.02 -9.18 21.51
C ASP A 26 14.22 -8.17 22.65
N ARG A 27 15.48 -8.00 23.08
CA ARG A 27 15.86 -7.11 24.19
C ARG A 27 16.02 -5.71 23.63
N ASN A 28 14.90 -5.04 23.39
CA ASN A 28 14.86 -3.65 22.94
C ASN A 28 15.87 -2.80 23.74
N GLU A 29 16.80 -2.19 23.00
CA GLU A 29 17.86 -1.26 23.47
C GLU A 29 19.06 -1.87 24.22
N ARG A 30 19.13 -3.20 24.41
CA ARG A 30 20.32 -3.85 24.99
C ARG A 30 21.07 -4.68 23.95
N ALA A 31 22.38 -4.44 23.83
CA ALA A 31 23.24 -5.28 23.00
C ALA A 31 23.05 -6.75 23.38
N ALA A 32 22.92 -7.61 22.37
CA ALA A 32 22.81 -9.06 22.58
C ALA A 32 24.01 -9.52 23.44
N PRO A 33 23.77 -10.35 24.48
CA PRO A 33 24.85 -10.84 25.34
C PRO A 33 25.90 -11.57 24.51
N ARG A 34 27.18 -11.46 24.87
CA ARG A 34 28.21 -12.23 24.18
C ARG A 34 28.13 -13.69 24.60
N LEU A 35 28.51 -14.60 23.71
CA LEU A 35 28.38 -16.04 23.96
C LEU A 35 29.19 -16.46 25.20
N GLU A 36 30.38 -15.88 25.37
CA GLU A 36 31.28 -16.12 26.50
C GLU A 36 30.71 -15.70 27.86
N ASP A 37 29.73 -14.80 27.89
CA ASP A 37 29.12 -14.29 29.11
C ASP A 37 27.90 -15.13 29.55
N ILE A 38 27.49 -16.11 28.75
CA ILE A 38 26.28 -16.90 28.99
C ILE A 38 26.64 -18.30 29.46
N THR A 39 26.16 -18.69 30.63
CA THR A 39 26.21 -20.09 31.08
C THR A 39 24.82 -20.57 31.45
N VAL A 40 24.47 -21.77 30.98
CA VAL A 40 23.20 -22.42 31.30
C VAL A 40 23.49 -23.75 31.98
N ARG A 41 22.83 -23.99 33.10
CA ARG A 41 22.93 -25.25 33.84
C ARG A 41 21.55 -25.76 34.21
N HIS A 42 21.31 -27.04 33.98
CA HIS A 42 20.22 -27.76 34.62
C HIS A 42 20.65 -28.23 36.01
N ILE A 43 19.80 -28.06 37.03
CA ILE A 43 20.17 -28.36 38.42
C ILE A 43 20.62 -29.82 38.60
N GLU A 44 19.94 -30.75 37.93
CA GLU A 44 20.20 -32.20 38.05
C GLU A 44 21.06 -32.76 36.91
N ARG A 45 20.99 -32.16 35.71
CA ARG A 45 21.62 -32.72 34.49
C ARG A 45 22.96 -32.06 34.16
N GLY A 46 23.35 -31.02 34.91
CA GLY A 46 24.63 -30.33 34.71
C GLY A 46 24.59 -29.23 33.65
N ALA A 47 25.75 -28.87 33.12
CA ALA A 47 25.91 -27.78 32.16
C ALA A 47 25.23 -28.10 30.83
N VAL A 48 24.60 -27.10 30.22
CA VAL A 48 24.00 -27.16 28.88
C VAL A 48 24.82 -26.24 27.98
N ALA A 49 25.40 -26.80 26.92
CA ALA A 49 26.21 -26.00 25.99
C ALA A 49 25.33 -25.06 25.16
N ILE A 50 25.87 -23.88 24.85
CA ILE A 50 25.19 -22.83 24.09
C ILE A 50 26.04 -22.51 22.87
N VAL A 51 25.39 -22.35 21.72
CA VAL A 51 26.03 -22.03 20.44
C VAL A 51 25.29 -20.87 19.81
N ARG A 52 26.02 -20.01 19.09
CA ARG A 52 25.42 -18.96 18.26
C ARG A 52 25.24 -19.47 16.84
N LEU A 53 24.00 -19.43 16.34
CA LEU A 53 23.67 -19.83 14.98
C LEU A 53 24.11 -18.77 13.97
N ARG A 54 24.18 -19.16 12.68
CA ARG A 54 24.46 -18.23 11.58
C ARG A 54 23.40 -17.13 11.44
N SER A 55 22.16 -17.41 11.86
CA SER A 55 21.07 -16.43 11.94
C SER A 55 21.29 -15.35 13.01
N GLY A 56 22.27 -15.54 13.91
CA GLY A 56 22.55 -14.64 15.03
C GLY A 56 21.89 -15.06 16.35
N SER A 57 20.88 -15.94 16.30
CA SER A 57 20.16 -16.51 17.45
C SER A 57 21.02 -17.47 18.29
N PHE A 58 20.68 -17.60 19.57
CA PHE A 58 21.28 -18.59 20.47
C PHE A 58 20.56 -19.93 20.38
N ALA A 59 21.34 -21.00 20.39
CA ALA A 59 20.88 -22.37 20.40
C ALA A 59 21.46 -23.11 21.61
N VAL A 60 20.74 -24.12 22.10
CA VAL A 60 21.16 -24.97 23.22
C VAL A 60 21.52 -26.37 22.71
N ARG A 61 22.44 -27.04 23.40
CA ARG A 61 22.91 -28.39 23.07
C ARG A 61 22.77 -29.30 24.29
N PRO A 62 21.56 -29.78 24.59
CA PRO A 62 21.36 -30.82 25.59
C PRO A 62 21.93 -32.15 25.10
N THR A 63 22.32 -33.02 26.03
CA THR A 63 22.79 -34.37 25.73
C THR A 63 21.63 -35.31 25.40
N GLY A 64 21.74 -36.09 24.33
CA GLY A 64 20.75 -37.12 23.96
C GLY A 64 20.64 -37.30 22.44
N THR A 65 19.81 -38.26 22.01
CA THR A 65 19.39 -38.40 20.60
C THR A 65 18.39 -37.30 20.23
N ARG A 66 18.25 -37.00 18.94
CA ARG A 66 17.30 -35.97 18.45
C ARG A 66 15.88 -36.16 19.02
N ARG A 67 15.36 -37.39 18.96
CA ARG A 67 14.02 -37.73 19.50
C ARG A 67 13.95 -37.54 21.02
N SER A 68 14.97 -37.97 21.78
CA SER A 68 14.99 -37.83 23.24
C SER A 68 15.03 -36.36 23.68
N ILE A 69 15.76 -35.51 22.95
CA ILE A 69 15.85 -34.07 23.22
C ILE A 69 14.48 -33.42 22.98
N ILE A 70 13.87 -33.66 21.82
CA ILE A 70 12.56 -33.08 21.48
C ILE A 70 11.48 -33.57 22.44
N SER A 71 11.45 -34.87 22.75
CA SER A 71 10.49 -35.45 23.71
C SER A 71 10.65 -34.81 25.08
N ALA A 72 11.88 -34.66 25.58
CA ALA A 72 12.13 -34.03 26.87
C ALA A 72 11.69 -32.55 26.90
N VAL A 73 11.89 -31.80 25.81
CA VAL A 73 11.40 -30.42 25.70
C VAL A 73 9.87 -30.36 25.76
N ILE A 74 9.18 -31.25 25.01
CA ILE A 74 7.71 -31.30 25.00
C ILE A 74 7.19 -31.71 26.38
N ASP A 75 7.77 -32.73 27.01
CA ASP A 75 7.40 -33.21 28.36
C ASP A 75 7.59 -32.14 29.43
N GLU A 76 8.64 -31.31 29.31
CA GLU A 76 8.86 -30.19 30.21
C GLU A 76 7.75 -29.15 30.08
N VAL A 77 7.36 -28.79 28.85
CA VAL A 77 6.30 -27.80 28.59
C VAL A 77 4.91 -28.33 28.97
N ASP A 78 4.65 -29.61 28.74
CA ASP A 78 3.39 -30.30 29.04
C ASP A 78 2.96 -30.07 30.49
N ARG A 79 3.90 -30.14 31.44
CA ARG A 79 3.67 -29.91 32.88
C ARG A 79 3.10 -28.52 33.22
N PHE A 80 3.26 -27.53 32.35
CA PHE A 80 2.75 -26.17 32.55
C PHE A 80 1.40 -25.94 31.87
N ILE A 81 1.18 -26.61 30.73
CA ILE A 81 -0.06 -26.48 29.95
C ILE A 81 -1.14 -27.38 30.50
N VAL A 82 -0.83 -28.65 30.76
CA VAL A 82 -1.80 -29.66 31.18
C VAL A 82 -1.84 -29.72 32.69
N ARG A 83 -3.00 -29.41 33.27
CA ARG A 83 -3.24 -29.52 34.71
C ARG A 83 -3.33 -30.99 35.12
N PRO A 84 -3.10 -31.32 36.41
CA PRO A 84 -3.22 -32.70 36.90
C PRO A 84 -4.58 -33.37 36.65
N ASN A 85 -5.64 -32.59 36.42
CA ASN A 85 -6.98 -33.07 36.06
C ASN A 85 -7.18 -33.26 34.55
N GLY A 86 -6.12 -33.20 33.74
CA GLY A 86 -6.16 -33.32 32.28
C GLY A 86 -6.62 -32.05 31.55
N ARG A 87 -6.90 -30.95 32.26
CA ARG A 87 -7.33 -29.70 31.63
C ARG A 87 -6.16 -28.97 31.00
N VAL A 88 -6.21 -28.78 29.68
CA VAL A 88 -5.29 -27.94 28.91
C VAL A 88 -5.60 -26.46 29.20
N LEU A 89 -4.62 -25.70 29.68
CA LEU A 89 -4.75 -24.26 29.89
C LEU A 89 -4.77 -23.51 28.56
N GLN A 90 -5.60 -22.47 28.51
CA GLN A 90 -5.58 -21.53 27.40
C GLN A 90 -4.40 -20.55 27.56
N PRO A 91 -3.89 -19.96 26.46
CA PRO A 91 -2.75 -19.07 26.54
C PRO A 91 -2.95 -17.93 27.56
N TYR A 92 -4.12 -17.29 27.55
CA TYR A 92 -4.45 -16.19 28.48
C TYR A 92 -4.55 -16.61 29.96
N GLU A 93 -4.55 -17.90 30.29
CA GLU A 93 -4.52 -18.42 31.66
C GLU A 93 -3.07 -18.62 32.17
N MET A 94 -2.07 -18.46 31.29
CA MET A 94 -0.66 -18.68 31.56
C MET A 94 0.09 -17.34 31.61
N SER A 95 1.28 -17.32 32.23
CA SER A 95 2.15 -16.15 32.13
C SER A 95 2.70 -16.04 30.71
N ARG A 96 3.02 -14.81 30.26
CA ARG A 96 3.61 -14.60 28.94
C ARG A 96 4.89 -15.42 28.74
N ALA A 97 5.76 -15.50 29.73
CA ALA A 97 6.99 -16.29 29.68
C ALA A 97 6.70 -17.80 29.60
N SER A 98 5.71 -18.29 30.34
CA SER A 98 5.29 -19.70 30.26
C SER A 98 4.76 -20.04 28.86
N TRP A 99 3.93 -19.17 28.28
CA TRP A 99 3.43 -19.34 26.92
C TRP A 99 4.54 -19.20 25.87
N GLY A 100 5.48 -18.27 26.07
CA GLY A 100 6.67 -18.12 25.23
C GLY A 100 7.49 -19.40 25.15
N ALA A 101 7.64 -20.13 26.27
CA ALA A 101 8.26 -21.45 26.28
C ALA A 101 7.48 -22.49 25.45
N VAL A 102 6.14 -22.45 25.46
CA VAL A 102 5.31 -23.31 24.59
C VAL A 102 5.58 -23.04 23.13
N VAL A 103 5.58 -21.76 22.75
CA VAL A 103 5.82 -21.33 21.37
C VAL A 103 7.24 -21.71 20.94
N ALA A 104 8.23 -21.53 21.80
CA ALA A 104 9.62 -21.92 21.53
C ALA A 104 9.78 -23.44 21.37
N ALA A 105 9.04 -24.26 22.12
CA ALA A 105 9.03 -25.70 21.92
C ALA A 105 8.39 -26.08 20.57
N GLY A 106 7.27 -25.44 20.20
CA GLY A 106 6.63 -25.64 18.90
C GLY A 106 7.49 -25.17 17.73
N ALA A 107 8.32 -24.15 17.95
CA ALA A 107 9.24 -23.60 16.95
C ALA A 107 10.30 -24.60 16.50
N LEU A 108 10.63 -25.60 17.33
CA LEU A 108 11.55 -26.68 16.95
C LEU A 108 11.04 -27.52 15.78
N ALA A 109 9.75 -27.45 15.44
CA ALA A 109 9.21 -28.11 14.25
C ALA A 109 9.76 -27.52 12.94
N TYR A 110 10.06 -26.22 12.91
CA TYR A 110 10.56 -25.53 11.71
C TYR A 110 11.96 -24.95 11.87
N SER A 111 12.46 -24.83 13.10
CA SER A 111 13.83 -24.43 13.43
C SER A 111 14.47 -25.42 14.43
N PRO A 112 14.63 -26.70 14.06
CA PRO A 112 15.20 -27.73 14.93
C PRO A 112 16.64 -27.41 15.38
N GLU A 113 17.41 -26.65 14.59
CA GLU A 113 18.80 -26.26 14.87
C GLU A 113 18.97 -25.45 16.18
N ALA A 114 17.87 -24.89 16.70
CA ALA A 114 17.85 -24.20 17.99
C ALA A 114 18.13 -25.14 19.18
N ALA A 115 17.81 -26.44 19.07
CA ALA A 115 18.08 -27.43 20.10
C ALA A 115 18.94 -28.61 19.61
N LEU A 116 18.97 -28.85 18.30
CA LEU A 116 19.64 -29.99 17.68
C LEU A 116 20.91 -29.55 16.94
N ASP A 117 21.93 -30.39 16.97
CA ASP A 117 23.07 -30.25 16.06
C ASP A 117 22.75 -30.96 14.75
N MET A 118 22.53 -30.17 13.70
CA MET A 118 22.20 -30.69 12.37
C MET A 118 23.42 -31.21 11.60
N THR A 119 24.63 -31.04 12.14
CA THR A 119 25.89 -31.51 11.51
C THR A 119 26.34 -32.87 12.01
N GLN A 120 25.77 -33.35 13.12
CA GLN A 120 25.98 -34.71 13.61
C GLN A 120 24.83 -35.58 13.11
N ASP A 121 25.12 -36.57 12.26
CA ASP A 121 24.26 -37.75 12.15
C ASP A 121 24.20 -38.42 13.51
N ASP A 122 23.04 -38.95 13.91
CA ASP A 122 22.78 -39.52 15.24
C ASP A 122 23.82 -40.61 15.57
N ALA A 123 24.97 -40.21 16.11
CA ALA A 123 25.94 -41.09 16.75
C ALA A 123 25.45 -41.40 18.16
N GLY A 124 24.20 -41.89 18.26
CA GLY A 124 23.74 -42.59 19.43
C GLY A 124 24.38 -43.99 19.44
N PRO A 125 24.76 -44.54 20.61
CA PRO A 125 25.21 -45.92 20.68
C PRO A 125 24.12 -46.83 20.09
N LEU A 126 24.54 -47.80 19.27
CA LEU A 126 23.76 -48.80 18.51
C LEU A 126 22.62 -49.54 19.28
N PHE A 127 22.42 -49.26 20.57
CA PHE A 127 21.53 -49.98 21.48
C PHE A 127 20.63 -49.11 22.36
N GLN A 128 20.57 -47.78 22.18
CA GLN A 128 19.57 -46.96 22.90
C GLN A 128 18.38 -46.64 21.99
N THR A 129 17.42 -47.58 22.03
CA THR A 129 16.00 -47.40 21.73
C THR A 129 15.68 -46.71 20.40
N ALA A 130 15.96 -47.39 19.29
CA ALA A 130 14.93 -47.44 18.27
C ALA A 130 13.74 -48.16 18.92
N ASP A 131 12.62 -47.47 19.09
CA ASP A 131 11.39 -48.14 19.51
C ASP A 131 11.17 -49.29 18.53
N LEU A 132 10.96 -50.51 19.01
CA LEU A 132 10.79 -51.73 18.18
C LEU A 132 9.61 -51.65 17.18
N PHE A 133 8.89 -50.53 17.18
CA PHE A 133 7.74 -50.19 16.34
C PHE A 133 7.96 -48.97 15.45
N GLU A 134 9.16 -48.38 15.41
CA GLU A 134 9.47 -47.32 14.44
C GLU A 134 9.60 -47.93 13.03
N GLU A 135 8.75 -47.47 12.11
CA GLU A 135 8.95 -47.70 10.68
C GLU A 135 10.33 -47.15 10.30
N GLN A 136 11.16 -47.99 9.68
CA GLN A 136 12.52 -47.66 9.27
C GLN A 136 12.49 -46.48 8.27
N GLY A 137 12.69 -45.27 8.78
CA GLY A 137 12.65 -44.02 8.01
C GLY A 137 13.39 -42.89 8.72
N ALA A 138 13.72 -41.83 7.98
CA ALA A 138 14.37 -40.65 8.56
C ALA A 138 13.45 -39.96 9.58
N PHE A 139 13.97 -39.61 10.76
CA PHE A 139 13.20 -38.93 11.79
C PHE A 139 12.84 -37.50 11.35
N ASP A 140 11.58 -37.31 10.96
CA ASP A 140 11.02 -35.99 10.66
C ASP A 140 10.64 -35.27 11.96
N VAL A 141 11.53 -34.37 12.38
CA VAL A 141 11.35 -33.54 13.58
C VAL A 141 10.09 -32.67 13.48
N GLY A 142 9.81 -32.11 12.30
CA GLY A 142 8.69 -31.22 12.08
C GLY A 142 7.36 -31.93 12.26
N ASN A 143 7.20 -33.08 11.60
CA ASN A 143 6.01 -33.91 11.73
C ASN A 143 5.85 -34.46 13.16
N TYR A 144 6.94 -34.87 13.80
CA TYR A 144 6.91 -35.37 15.18
C TYR A 144 6.42 -34.31 16.17
N VAL A 145 6.99 -33.11 16.13
CA VAL A 145 6.57 -32.00 17.02
C VAL A 145 5.12 -31.62 16.76
N HIS A 146 4.71 -31.49 15.49
CA HIS A 146 3.33 -31.16 15.14
C HIS A 146 2.34 -32.22 15.67
N THR A 147 2.65 -33.49 15.47
CA THR A 147 1.81 -34.62 15.93
C THR A 147 1.71 -34.65 17.44
N GLU A 148 2.81 -34.45 18.17
CA GLU A 148 2.80 -34.42 19.63
C GLU A 148 2.02 -33.22 20.19
N PHE A 149 2.13 -32.04 19.57
CA PHE A 149 1.34 -30.86 19.95
C PHE A 149 -0.16 -31.10 19.76
N MET A 150 -0.57 -31.62 18.60
CA MET A 150 -1.96 -31.96 18.32
C MET A 150 -2.48 -33.03 19.30
N ARG A 151 -1.69 -34.08 19.56
CA ARG A 151 -2.06 -35.19 20.45
C ARG A 151 -2.22 -34.75 21.91
N ARG A 152 -1.32 -33.92 22.43
CA ARG A 152 -1.28 -33.55 23.85
C ARG A 152 -2.12 -32.32 24.19
N PHE A 153 -2.08 -31.29 23.33
CA PHE A 153 -2.68 -30.00 23.63
C PHE A 153 -3.95 -29.72 22.82
N GLY A 154 -4.23 -30.50 21.78
CA GLY A 154 -5.40 -30.32 20.91
C GLY A 154 -5.25 -29.18 19.90
N PHE A 155 -4.05 -28.62 19.73
CA PHE A 155 -3.74 -27.57 18.76
C PHE A 155 -2.30 -27.73 18.22
N GLY A 156 -2.05 -27.16 17.03
CA GLY A 156 -0.74 -27.24 16.37
C GLY A 156 0.29 -26.23 16.89
N THR A 157 1.48 -26.23 16.30
CA THR A 157 2.61 -25.36 16.70
C THR A 157 2.33 -23.85 16.59
N ASN A 158 1.32 -23.45 15.82
CA ASN A 158 0.85 -22.07 15.71
C ASN A 158 -0.08 -21.62 16.86
N GLY A 159 -0.29 -22.46 17.88
CA GLY A 159 -1.17 -22.18 19.01
C GLY A 159 -2.64 -22.48 18.72
N PRO A 160 -3.53 -22.25 19.71
CA PRO A 160 -4.96 -22.49 19.56
C PRO A 160 -5.66 -21.33 18.82
N LEU A 161 -6.93 -21.56 18.48
CA LEU A 161 -7.85 -20.51 18.02
C LEU A 161 -8.13 -19.53 19.16
N TYR A 162 -8.00 -18.23 18.91
CA TYR A 162 -8.35 -17.18 19.89
C TYR A 162 -9.81 -16.69 19.74
N ASP A 163 -10.44 -17.01 18.60
CA ASP A 163 -11.81 -16.70 18.24
C ASP A 163 -12.30 -17.73 17.20
N PRO A 164 -13.55 -18.21 17.24
CA PRO A 164 -14.05 -19.24 16.33
C PRO A 164 -13.97 -18.87 14.84
N SER A 165 -13.98 -17.58 14.51
CA SER A 165 -13.98 -17.09 13.12
C SER A 165 -12.57 -16.77 12.59
N GLN A 166 -11.52 -17.06 13.36
CA GLN A 166 -10.17 -16.61 13.09
C GLN A 166 -9.20 -17.78 12.87
N SER A 167 -8.04 -17.50 12.30
CA SER A 167 -6.96 -18.48 12.19
C SER A 167 -6.21 -18.65 13.52
N PRO A 168 -5.55 -19.81 13.75
CA PRO A 168 -4.68 -20.00 14.92
C PRO A 168 -3.60 -18.92 15.02
N ASN A 169 -3.23 -18.55 16.25
CA ASN A 169 -2.20 -17.54 16.49
C ASN A 169 -1.41 -17.87 17.76
N SER A 170 -0.09 -17.71 17.70
CA SER A 170 0.81 -18.00 18.82
C SER A 170 1.12 -16.79 19.69
N ARG A 171 0.68 -15.57 19.32
CA ARG A 171 0.93 -14.34 20.08
C ARG A 171 0.09 -14.31 21.36
N HIS A 172 0.74 -14.26 22.52
CA HIS A 172 0.07 -14.27 23.82
C HIS A 172 -0.91 -13.09 23.98
N GLU A 173 -0.52 -11.90 23.53
CA GLU A 173 -1.31 -10.68 23.64
C GLU A 173 -2.63 -10.73 22.88
N VAL A 174 -2.71 -11.50 21.78
CA VAL A 174 -3.95 -11.70 21.01
C VAL A 174 -4.94 -12.47 21.89
N HIS A 175 -4.51 -13.58 22.49
CA HIS A 175 -5.34 -14.41 23.36
C HIS A 175 -5.82 -13.65 24.59
N VAL A 176 -4.94 -12.87 25.22
CA VAL A 176 -5.30 -12.04 26.38
C VAL A 176 -6.30 -10.95 25.99
N ALA A 177 -6.08 -10.23 24.89
CA ALA A 177 -7.01 -9.20 24.43
C ALA A 177 -8.40 -9.78 24.18
N TYR A 178 -8.48 -10.91 23.48
CA TYR A 178 -9.74 -11.56 23.14
C TYR A 178 -10.46 -12.17 24.35
N ALA A 179 -9.73 -12.73 25.30
CA ALA A 179 -10.29 -13.17 26.58
C ALA A 179 -10.91 -11.99 27.34
N LEU A 180 -10.21 -10.85 27.42
CA LEU A 180 -10.73 -9.64 28.05
C LEU A 180 -11.94 -9.06 27.31
N MET A 181 -11.97 -9.11 25.98
CA MET A 181 -13.13 -8.69 25.17
C MET A 181 -14.37 -9.53 25.50
N ARG A 182 -14.21 -10.85 25.69
CA ARG A 182 -15.30 -11.75 26.10
C ARG A 182 -15.73 -11.59 27.56
N GLY A 183 -14.93 -10.90 28.37
CA GLY A 183 -15.14 -10.80 29.82
C GLY A 183 -14.60 -11.99 30.61
N ASP A 184 -13.73 -12.81 30.00
CA ASP A 184 -13.07 -13.92 30.68
C ASP A 184 -12.16 -13.40 31.82
N LYS A 185 -12.03 -14.20 32.89
CA LYS A 185 -11.18 -13.85 34.03
C LYS A 185 -9.71 -14.09 33.69
N VAL A 186 -8.97 -13.01 33.42
CA VAL A 186 -7.51 -13.03 33.30
C VAL A 186 -6.87 -12.63 34.63
N ARG A 187 -5.82 -13.36 35.07
CA ARG A 187 -5.15 -13.11 36.35
C ARG A 187 -4.38 -11.79 36.33
N GLU A 188 -4.39 -11.08 37.46
CA GLU A 188 -3.75 -9.77 37.56
C GLU A 188 -2.23 -9.80 37.31
N CYS A 189 -1.55 -10.89 37.71
CA CYS A 189 -0.12 -11.08 37.43
C CYS A 189 0.21 -11.26 35.94
N ILE A 190 -0.77 -11.62 35.11
CA ILE A 190 -0.62 -11.67 33.66
C ILE A 190 -0.79 -10.26 33.09
N LEU A 191 -1.78 -9.52 33.59
CA LEU A 191 -2.07 -8.16 33.15
C LEU A 191 -0.93 -7.19 33.53
N SER A 192 -0.29 -7.38 34.69
CA SER A 192 0.84 -6.55 35.13
C SER A 192 2.01 -6.59 34.15
N THR A 193 2.31 -7.75 33.55
CA THR A 193 3.35 -7.89 32.51
C THR A 193 3.14 -6.93 31.33
N TYR A 194 1.88 -6.73 30.93
CA TYR A 194 1.52 -5.80 29.85
C TYR A 194 1.46 -4.34 30.29
N ARG A 195 1.32 -4.08 31.61
CA ARG A 195 1.43 -2.71 32.13
C ARG A 195 2.87 -2.23 32.17
N GLU A 196 3.78 -3.13 32.55
CA GLU A 196 5.20 -2.86 32.71
C GLU A 196 5.94 -2.74 31.37
N ASN A 197 5.50 -3.47 30.34
CA ASN A 197 6.16 -3.50 29.03
C ASN A 197 5.24 -2.99 27.90
N LEU A 198 5.36 -1.69 27.59
CA LEU A 198 4.52 -1.01 26.58
C LEU A 198 4.71 -1.51 25.14
N HIS A 199 5.80 -2.25 24.85
CA HIS A 199 6.03 -2.85 23.54
C HIS A 199 5.09 -4.01 23.23
N HIS A 200 4.59 -4.71 24.26
CA HIS A 200 3.71 -5.84 24.06
C HIS A 200 2.32 -5.36 23.62
N GLY A 201 1.91 -5.74 22.40
CA GLY A 201 0.65 -5.31 21.80
C GLY A 201 0.71 -3.95 21.09
N GLN A 202 1.91 -3.38 20.88
CA GLN A 202 2.08 -2.09 20.18
C GLN A 202 1.57 -2.12 18.73
N TYR A 203 1.65 -3.28 18.09
CA TYR A 203 1.20 -3.51 16.72
C TYR A 203 -0.14 -4.25 16.71
N ASP A 204 -1.14 -3.60 16.08
CA ASP A 204 -2.45 -4.13 15.69
C ASP A 204 -3.43 -4.53 16.82
N LEU A 205 -3.06 -4.37 18.10
CA LEU A 205 -3.89 -4.72 19.27
C LEU A 205 -4.18 -3.53 20.19
N TRP A 206 -4.60 -2.41 19.60
CA TRP A 206 -4.88 -1.17 20.34
C TRP A 206 -6.01 -1.27 21.36
N VAL A 207 -6.86 -2.32 21.32
CA VAL A 207 -7.91 -2.57 22.33
C VAL A 207 -7.34 -3.14 23.64
N LEU A 208 -6.18 -3.80 23.61
CA LEU A 208 -5.62 -4.48 24.78
C LEU A 208 -5.41 -3.51 25.96
N ARG A 209 -4.84 -2.34 25.68
CA ARG A 209 -4.50 -1.37 26.73
C ARG A 209 -5.75 -0.79 27.42
N PRO A 210 -6.76 -0.26 26.70
CA PRO A 210 -8.03 0.14 27.31
C PRO A 210 -8.68 -0.97 28.17
N LEU A 211 -8.63 -2.23 27.74
CA LEU A 211 -9.18 -3.36 28.52
C LEU A 211 -8.39 -3.67 29.79
N ILE A 212 -7.07 -3.46 29.79
CA ILE A 212 -6.22 -3.63 30.97
C ILE A 212 -6.49 -2.50 31.97
N ASP A 213 -6.53 -1.26 31.51
CA ASP A 213 -6.62 -0.06 32.35
C ASP A 213 -8.04 0.20 32.86
N VAL A 214 -9.07 -0.16 32.09
CA VAL A 214 -10.48 0.07 32.43
C VAL A 214 -11.22 -1.27 32.50
N PRO A 215 -11.24 -1.96 33.66
CA PRO A 215 -11.88 -3.25 33.82
C PRO A 215 -13.37 -3.27 33.48
N ALA A 216 -14.06 -2.13 33.62
CA ALA A 216 -15.48 -2.00 33.30
C ALA A 216 -15.83 -2.22 31.81
N LEU A 217 -14.84 -2.17 30.91
CA LEU A 217 -15.04 -2.46 29.48
C LEU A 217 -15.09 -3.97 29.17
N ARG A 218 -14.54 -4.81 30.06
CA ARG A 218 -14.35 -6.25 29.80
C ARG A 218 -15.71 -6.94 29.71
N GLY A 219 -16.01 -7.53 28.56
CA GLY A 219 -17.30 -8.20 28.30
C GLY A 219 -18.53 -7.28 28.28
N ALA A 220 -18.34 -5.95 28.33
CA ALA A 220 -19.46 -5.00 28.40
C ALA A 220 -20.10 -4.72 27.03
N LEU A 221 -19.35 -4.93 25.95
CA LEU A 221 -19.75 -4.68 24.56
C LEU A 221 -19.39 -5.89 23.71
N SER A 222 -20.06 -6.05 22.57
CA SER A 222 -19.63 -7.02 21.56
C SER A 222 -18.24 -6.66 21.02
N LYS A 223 -17.53 -7.65 20.49
CA LYS A 223 -16.18 -7.49 19.94
C LYS A 223 -16.09 -6.41 18.87
N SER A 224 -17.02 -6.38 17.90
CA SER A 224 -17.00 -5.41 16.81
C SER A 224 -17.23 -3.99 17.32
N VAL A 225 -18.18 -3.81 18.25
CA VAL A 225 -18.52 -2.52 18.85
C VAL A 225 -17.39 -2.00 19.73
N LEU A 226 -16.76 -2.86 20.52
CA LEU A 226 -15.62 -2.49 21.36
C LEU A 226 -14.41 -2.08 20.52
N GLN A 227 -14.13 -2.82 19.44
CA GLN A 227 -13.12 -2.44 18.46
C GLN A 227 -13.48 -1.08 17.85
N ALA A 228 -14.66 -0.94 17.24
CA ALA A 228 -15.09 0.35 16.69
C ALA A 228 -14.95 1.51 17.71
N LEU A 229 -15.31 1.30 18.98
CA LEU A 229 -15.14 2.27 20.06
C LEU A 229 -13.68 2.68 20.25
N CYS A 230 -12.76 1.74 20.52
CA CYS A 230 -11.37 2.15 20.77
C CYS A 230 -10.70 2.71 19.51
N SER A 231 -11.19 2.37 18.31
CA SER A 231 -10.73 2.97 17.05
C SER A 231 -11.12 4.44 16.94
N VAL A 232 -12.41 4.76 17.15
CA VAL A 232 -12.92 6.13 17.14
C VAL A 232 -12.23 6.98 18.21
N MET A 233 -12.17 6.49 19.45
CA MET A 233 -11.54 7.21 20.56
C MET A 233 -10.06 7.51 20.31
N ARG A 234 -9.32 6.55 19.71
CA ARG A 234 -7.93 6.75 19.30
C ARG A 234 -7.79 7.82 18.21
N HIS A 235 -8.65 7.79 17.19
CA HIS A 235 -8.63 8.78 16.11
C HIS A 235 -8.91 10.20 16.64
N GLU A 236 -9.85 10.33 17.57
CA GLU A 236 -10.20 11.60 18.22
C GLU A 236 -9.21 12.01 19.33
N LYS A 237 -8.22 11.16 19.65
CA LYS A 237 -7.27 11.35 20.75
C LYS A 237 -7.97 11.54 22.12
N ILE A 238 -9.11 10.89 22.31
CA ILE A 238 -9.84 10.88 23.57
C ILE A 238 -9.48 9.59 24.31
N GLU A 239 -8.92 9.70 25.50
CA GLU A 239 -8.56 8.54 26.32
C GLU A 239 -9.81 7.90 26.95
N ILE A 240 -9.87 6.57 26.96
CA ILE A 240 -10.93 5.84 27.67
C ILE A 240 -10.46 5.63 29.11
N THR A 241 -11.21 6.14 30.07
CA THR A 241 -10.86 6.14 31.49
C THR A 241 -12.00 5.58 32.34
N CYS A 242 -11.71 5.25 33.59
CA CYS A 242 -12.74 4.84 34.56
C CYS A 242 -13.82 5.91 34.80
N HIS A 243 -13.58 7.17 34.42
CA HIS A 243 -14.52 8.28 34.64
C HIS A 243 -15.50 8.46 33.47
N ASN A 244 -15.05 8.25 32.23
CA ASN A 244 -15.93 8.40 31.06
C ASN A 244 -16.58 7.08 30.61
N VAL A 245 -16.05 5.92 31.01
CA VAL A 245 -16.53 4.60 30.56
C VAL A 245 -18.02 4.38 30.77
N GLY A 246 -18.59 4.83 31.89
CA GLY A 246 -20.03 4.69 32.15
C GLY A 246 -20.88 5.42 31.10
N LYS A 247 -20.47 6.63 30.70
CA LYS A 247 -21.12 7.41 29.63
C LYS A 247 -20.93 6.75 28.27
N LEU A 248 -19.75 6.23 27.97
CA LEU A 248 -19.47 5.50 26.72
C LEU A 248 -20.38 4.26 26.60
N LEU A 249 -20.42 3.43 27.63
CA LEU A 249 -21.25 2.21 27.65
C LEU A 249 -22.75 2.54 27.56
N ALA A 250 -23.21 3.58 28.25
CA ALA A 250 -24.60 4.03 28.16
C ALA A 250 -24.97 4.47 26.73
N SER A 251 -24.06 5.18 26.06
CA SER A 251 -24.28 5.69 24.69
C SER A 251 -24.34 4.56 23.66
N LEU A 252 -23.62 3.45 23.90
CA LEU A 252 -23.53 2.32 22.98
C LEU A 252 -24.54 1.20 23.25
N ARG A 253 -25.42 1.36 24.26
CA ARG A 253 -26.39 0.32 24.67
C ARG A 253 -27.31 -0.16 23.53
N HIS A 254 -27.62 0.71 22.59
CA HIS A 254 -28.53 0.44 21.48
C HIS A 254 -27.83 0.11 20.16
N VAL A 255 -26.50 0.07 20.15
CA VAL A 255 -25.74 -0.33 18.96
C VAL A 255 -25.87 -1.85 18.77
N PRO A 256 -26.19 -2.33 17.56
CA PRO A 256 -26.26 -3.77 17.26
C PRO A 256 -24.96 -4.49 17.63
N SER A 257 -25.04 -5.78 17.99
CA SER A 257 -23.86 -6.55 18.38
C SER A 257 -22.86 -6.76 17.24
N ASP A 258 -23.31 -6.68 15.99
CA ASP A 258 -22.51 -6.68 14.77
C ASP A 258 -22.22 -5.26 14.24
N GLY A 259 -22.61 -4.24 15.01
CA GLY A 259 -22.40 -2.83 14.69
C GLY A 259 -20.93 -2.53 14.42
N GLY A 260 -20.71 -1.71 13.39
CA GLY A 260 -19.39 -1.33 12.90
C GLY A 260 -18.93 0.04 13.39
N LEU A 261 -17.91 0.56 12.72
CA LEU A 261 -17.36 1.90 13.00
C LEU A 261 -18.41 3.01 12.85
N VAL A 262 -19.28 2.89 11.85
CA VAL A 262 -20.32 3.89 11.56
C VAL A 262 -21.36 3.98 12.67
N ASP A 263 -21.90 2.83 13.13
CA ASP A 263 -22.93 2.81 14.17
C ASP A 263 -22.40 3.34 15.51
N VAL A 264 -21.14 3.02 15.82
CA VAL A 264 -20.47 3.51 17.03
C VAL A 264 -20.17 5.01 16.94
N ASP A 265 -19.64 5.50 15.82
CA ASP A 265 -19.39 6.95 15.64
C ASP A 265 -20.70 7.74 15.72
N ASP A 266 -21.79 7.26 15.10
CA ASP A 266 -23.12 7.86 15.17
C ASP A 266 -23.66 7.93 16.61
N ALA A 267 -23.53 6.83 17.37
CA ALA A 267 -23.99 6.78 18.76
C ALA A 267 -23.17 7.71 19.68
N LEU A 268 -21.84 7.76 19.50
CA LEU A 268 -20.97 8.67 20.25
C LEU A 268 -21.22 10.13 19.88
N TYR A 269 -21.52 10.41 18.61
CA TYR A 269 -21.85 11.75 18.12
C TYR A 269 -23.19 12.23 18.69
N ALA A 270 -24.23 11.40 18.64
CA ALA A 270 -25.54 11.70 19.21
C ALA A 270 -25.48 11.96 20.74
N ALA A 271 -24.55 11.30 21.44
CA ALA A 271 -24.30 11.51 22.87
C ALA A 271 -23.41 12.73 23.20
N GLY A 272 -22.96 13.47 22.17
CA GLY A 272 -22.07 14.63 22.29
C GLY A 272 -20.69 14.28 22.87
N ILE A 273 -20.21 13.06 22.67
CA ILE A 273 -18.88 12.62 23.13
C ILE A 273 -17.82 13.00 22.09
N VAL A 274 -18.12 12.77 20.81
CA VAL A 274 -17.29 13.22 19.69
C VAL A 274 -17.91 14.46 19.07
N SER A 275 -17.09 15.42 18.66
CA SER A 275 -17.53 16.67 18.03
C SER A 275 -17.46 16.57 16.51
N VAL A 276 -18.15 17.49 15.81
CA VAL A 276 -18.01 17.67 14.35
C VAL A 276 -16.54 17.78 13.96
N ARG A 277 -16.16 17.18 12.82
CA ARG A 277 -14.78 17.21 12.32
C ARG A 277 -14.38 18.63 11.97
N THR A 278 -13.21 19.06 12.44
CA THR A 278 -12.68 20.40 12.17
C THR A 278 -12.31 20.54 10.69
N MET A 279 -12.83 21.59 10.04
CA MET A 279 -12.43 21.93 8.68
C MET A 279 -11.14 22.78 8.68
N PRO A 280 -10.21 22.54 7.74
CA PRO A 280 -9.06 23.41 7.52
C PRO A 280 -9.47 24.87 7.28
N ALA A 281 -8.62 25.82 7.69
CA ALA A 281 -8.84 27.24 7.46
C ALA A 281 -9.03 27.55 5.95
N PRO A 282 -9.83 28.57 5.59
CA PRO A 282 -10.06 28.93 4.20
C PRO A 282 -8.74 29.22 3.50
N ARG A 283 -8.55 28.71 2.28
CA ARG A 283 -7.45 29.21 1.46
C ARG A 283 -7.82 30.62 0.99
N GLN A 284 -6.95 31.60 1.23
CA GLN A 284 -7.13 32.93 0.65
C GLN A 284 -6.95 32.85 -0.87
N LEU A 285 -7.93 33.36 -1.63
CA LEU A 285 -7.85 33.47 -3.07
C LEU A 285 -6.89 34.60 -3.47
N SER A 286 -6.06 34.37 -4.48
CA SER A 286 -5.23 35.42 -5.09
C SER A 286 -6.11 36.54 -5.64
N ARG A 287 -5.66 37.80 -5.55
CA ARG A 287 -6.47 38.99 -5.92
C ARG A 287 -7.13 38.90 -7.31
N GLY A 288 -6.44 38.34 -8.32
CA GLY A 288 -6.97 38.18 -9.69
C GLY A 288 -8.04 37.08 -9.85
N SER A 289 -8.18 36.19 -8.87
CA SER A 289 -9.15 35.08 -8.86
C SER A 289 -10.27 35.30 -7.83
N ALA A 290 -10.32 36.47 -7.19
CA ALA A 290 -11.26 36.78 -6.12
C ALA A 290 -12.59 37.37 -6.64
N GLN A 291 -12.61 37.94 -7.85
CA GLN A 291 -13.80 38.55 -8.44
C GLN A 291 -13.98 38.17 -9.91
N PRO A 292 -15.23 38.12 -10.40
CA PRO A 292 -15.52 37.90 -11.81
C PRO A 292 -15.14 39.13 -12.64
N VAL A 293 -14.46 38.90 -13.77
CA VAL A 293 -14.15 39.99 -14.73
C VAL A 293 -15.34 40.38 -15.61
N THR A 294 -16.36 39.52 -15.69
CA THR A 294 -17.57 39.73 -16.51
C THR A 294 -18.81 39.03 -15.93
N PRO A 295 -20.03 39.35 -16.41
CA PRO A 295 -21.23 38.56 -16.15
C PRO A 295 -21.09 37.09 -16.58
N LEU A 296 -20.47 36.82 -17.73
CA LEU A 296 -20.22 35.46 -18.21
C LEU A 296 -19.32 34.67 -17.25
N ALA A 297 -18.26 35.29 -16.72
CA ALA A 297 -17.41 34.66 -15.71
C ALA A 297 -18.18 34.37 -14.42
N ALA A 298 -19.06 35.28 -13.97
CA ALA A 298 -19.92 35.04 -12.81
C ALA A 298 -20.87 33.85 -13.06
N ARG A 299 -21.46 33.75 -14.25
CA ARG A 299 -22.39 32.67 -14.60
C ARG A 299 -21.70 31.31 -14.74
N ILE A 300 -20.51 31.27 -15.34
CA ILE A 300 -19.68 30.05 -15.43
C ILE A 300 -19.33 29.56 -14.02
N HIS A 301 -18.88 30.47 -13.16
CA HIS A 301 -18.56 30.17 -11.76
C HIS A 301 -19.76 29.58 -11.02
N GLU A 302 -20.93 30.22 -11.12
CA GLU A 302 -22.16 29.76 -10.47
C GLU A 302 -22.52 28.34 -10.90
N LYS A 303 -22.52 28.04 -12.20
CA LYS A 303 -22.89 26.70 -12.70
C LYS A 303 -21.91 25.62 -12.24
N ILE A 304 -20.61 25.87 -12.36
CA ILE A 304 -19.57 24.90 -11.98
C ILE A 304 -19.62 24.65 -10.46
N SER A 305 -19.64 25.71 -9.66
CA SER A 305 -19.66 25.61 -8.20
C SER A 305 -20.94 24.93 -7.70
N GLN A 306 -22.09 25.22 -8.32
CA GLN A 306 -23.37 24.58 -7.99
C GLN A 306 -23.42 23.11 -8.41
N ARG A 307 -22.83 22.73 -9.56
CA ARG A 307 -22.72 21.33 -9.98
C ARG A 307 -21.87 20.54 -8.99
N HIS A 308 -20.65 21.00 -8.70
CA HIS A 308 -19.78 20.33 -7.75
C HIS A 308 -20.40 20.23 -6.37
N TYR A 309 -21.10 21.28 -5.91
CA TYR A 309 -21.86 21.22 -4.67
C TYR A 309 -22.88 20.08 -4.68
N ARG A 310 -23.74 20.00 -5.70
CA ARG A 310 -24.76 18.95 -5.82
C ARG A 310 -24.15 17.55 -5.89
N GLU A 311 -23.18 17.34 -6.76
CA GLU A 311 -22.51 16.05 -6.92
C GLU A 311 -21.91 15.54 -5.60
N ASN A 312 -21.26 16.41 -4.84
CA ASN A 312 -20.67 16.05 -3.55
C ASN A 312 -21.73 15.77 -2.47
N VAL A 313 -22.79 16.59 -2.40
CA VAL A 313 -23.88 16.41 -1.44
C VAL A 313 -24.69 15.16 -1.75
N ASP A 314 -25.02 14.92 -3.02
CA ASP A 314 -25.76 13.75 -3.47
C ASP A 314 -24.95 12.46 -3.23
N ALA A 315 -23.64 12.48 -3.50
CA ALA A 315 -22.75 11.38 -3.17
C ALA A 315 -22.68 11.11 -1.66
N ALA A 316 -22.50 12.16 -0.84
CA ALA A 316 -22.49 12.04 0.62
C ALA A 316 -23.84 11.51 1.16
N GLN A 317 -24.96 11.96 0.60
CA GLN A 317 -26.28 11.48 0.98
C GLN A 317 -26.48 10.02 0.62
N SER A 318 -26.04 9.60 -0.57
CA SER A 318 -26.11 8.19 -0.99
C SER A 318 -25.26 7.29 -0.09
N GLU A 319 -24.03 7.70 0.23
CA GLU A 319 -23.16 6.96 1.15
C GLU A 319 -23.71 6.93 2.58
N ARG A 320 -24.36 8.01 3.04
CA ARG A 320 -25.04 8.05 4.34
C ARG A 320 -26.21 7.07 4.40
N ASN A 321 -27.05 7.06 3.35
CA ASN A 321 -28.19 6.15 3.23
C ASN A 321 -27.74 4.68 3.18
N ALA A 322 -26.59 4.41 2.54
CA ALA A 322 -25.95 3.10 2.51
C ALA A 322 -25.24 2.71 3.83
N ARG A 323 -25.21 3.61 4.83
CA ARG A 323 -24.48 3.45 6.11
C ARG A 323 -22.98 3.19 5.93
N THR A 324 -22.39 3.72 4.87
CA THR A 324 -20.93 3.65 4.61
C THR A 324 -20.18 4.74 5.36
N ILE A 325 -20.82 5.88 5.62
CA ILE A 325 -20.27 7.01 6.38
C ILE A 325 -21.15 7.34 7.59
N SER A 326 -20.53 7.87 8.64
CA SER A 326 -21.23 8.37 9.82
C SER A 326 -21.91 9.71 9.56
N GLN A 327 -22.85 10.07 10.43
CA GLN A 327 -23.56 11.34 10.44
C GLN A 327 -22.59 12.52 10.49
N ARG A 328 -21.57 12.41 11.32
CA ARG A 328 -20.53 13.44 11.45
C ARG A 328 -19.69 13.60 10.18
N GLU A 329 -19.36 12.51 9.50
CA GLU A 329 -18.64 12.56 8.22
C GLU A 329 -19.52 13.13 7.10
N TYR A 330 -20.81 12.76 7.08
CA TYR A 330 -21.80 13.36 6.18
C TYR A 330 -21.87 14.88 6.37
N GLU A 331 -22.03 15.35 7.62
CA GLU A 331 -22.04 16.78 7.92
C GLU A 331 -20.75 17.45 7.49
N TYR A 332 -19.58 16.86 7.80
CA TYR A 332 -18.30 17.40 7.35
C TYR A 332 -18.22 17.56 5.83
N ARG A 333 -18.66 16.56 5.05
CA ARG A 333 -18.64 16.62 3.59
C ARG A 333 -19.60 17.64 3.02
N THR A 334 -20.81 17.75 3.58
CA THR A 334 -21.80 18.76 3.17
C THR A 334 -21.27 20.17 3.44
N HIS A 335 -20.76 20.46 4.64
CA HIS A 335 -20.17 21.76 4.95
C HIS A 335 -18.93 22.06 4.11
N SER A 336 -18.10 21.04 3.82
CA SER A 336 -16.96 21.17 2.92
C SER A 336 -17.39 21.54 1.49
N ALA A 337 -18.46 20.93 0.98
CA ALA A 337 -19.03 21.26 -0.32
C ALA A 337 -19.61 22.69 -0.36
N GLU A 338 -20.30 23.14 0.69
CA GLU A 338 -20.77 24.53 0.82
C GLU A 338 -19.60 25.52 0.81
N ARG A 339 -18.56 25.21 1.58
CA ARG A 339 -17.34 26.02 1.67
C ARG A 339 -16.61 26.08 0.34
N TYR A 340 -16.50 24.95 -0.37
CA TYR A 340 -15.94 24.89 -1.71
C TYR A 340 -16.73 25.77 -2.67
N ARG A 341 -18.07 25.74 -2.62
CA ARG A 341 -18.92 26.61 -3.46
C ARG A 341 -18.61 28.10 -3.22
N GLY A 342 -18.44 28.51 -1.96
CA GLY A 342 -18.11 29.89 -1.61
C GLY A 342 -16.66 30.30 -1.88
N GLN A 343 -15.72 29.35 -1.92
CA GLN A 343 -14.28 29.60 -2.10
C GLN A 343 -13.75 29.23 -3.48
N TYR A 344 -14.61 28.69 -4.36
CA TYR A 344 -14.23 28.39 -5.73
C TYR A 344 -13.76 29.70 -6.39
N GLY A 345 -12.52 29.72 -6.87
CA GLY A 345 -11.94 30.92 -7.47
C GLY A 345 -12.49 31.20 -8.86
N PHE A 346 -12.31 32.44 -9.31
CA PHE A 346 -12.72 32.88 -10.64
C PHE A 346 -11.65 32.67 -11.73
N GLU A 347 -10.54 31.98 -11.45
CA GLU A 347 -9.43 31.85 -12.42
C GLU A 347 -9.87 31.25 -13.77
N TRP A 348 -10.53 30.09 -13.74
CA TRP A 348 -11.05 29.45 -14.94
C TRP A 348 -12.20 30.27 -15.57
N PRO A 349 -13.24 30.68 -14.83
CA PRO A 349 -14.29 31.54 -15.38
C PRO A 349 -13.78 32.83 -16.03
N ASN A 350 -12.80 33.50 -15.41
CA ASN A 350 -12.20 34.72 -15.94
C ASN A 350 -11.41 34.42 -17.22
N ARG A 351 -10.63 33.33 -17.26
CA ARG A 351 -9.90 32.91 -18.48
C ARG A 351 -10.86 32.66 -19.64
N VAL A 352 -11.93 31.91 -19.41
CA VAL A 352 -12.93 31.60 -20.45
C VAL A 352 -13.61 32.88 -20.92
N SER A 353 -14.04 33.74 -20.00
CA SER A 353 -14.71 34.97 -20.40
C SER A 353 -13.78 35.96 -21.10
N LEU A 354 -12.51 36.06 -20.71
CA LEU A 354 -11.56 36.93 -21.38
C LEU A 354 -11.31 36.48 -22.81
N ALA A 355 -11.21 35.16 -23.06
CA ALA A 355 -11.12 34.61 -24.41
C ALA A 355 -12.33 35.04 -25.28
N VAL A 356 -13.54 34.98 -24.72
CA VAL A 356 -14.77 35.41 -25.40
C VAL A 356 -14.77 36.93 -25.65
N MET A 357 -14.40 37.75 -24.67
CA MET A 357 -14.34 39.20 -24.82
C MET A 357 -13.29 39.65 -25.84
N GLN A 358 -12.11 39.03 -25.81
CA GLN A 358 -10.99 39.33 -26.71
C GLN A 358 -11.18 38.72 -28.11
N ARG A 359 -12.25 37.95 -28.31
CA ARG A 359 -12.53 37.23 -29.56
C ARG A 359 -11.37 36.33 -29.98
N ASP A 360 -10.70 35.72 -29.00
CA ASP A 360 -9.61 34.77 -29.24
C ASP A 360 -10.20 33.44 -29.73
N ILE A 361 -10.29 33.31 -31.05
CA ILE A 361 -10.87 32.13 -31.70
C ILE A 361 -10.12 30.84 -31.35
N ALA A 362 -8.79 30.90 -31.16
CA ALA A 362 -7.99 29.72 -30.84
C ALA A 362 -8.36 29.19 -29.44
N ALA A 363 -8.43 30.08 -28.45
CA ALA A 363 -8.85 29.72 -27.09
C ALA A 363 -10.32 29.26 -27.03
N ILE A 364 -11.21 29.92 -27.77
CA ILE A 364 -12.65 29.59 -27.83
C ILE A 364 -12.86 28.20 -28.44
N LEU A 365 -12.19 27.88 -29.55
CA LEU A 365 -12.26 26.54 -30.15
C LEU A 365 -11.72 25.48 -29.20
N GLN A 366 -10.61 25.75 -28.49
CA GLN A 366 -10.06 24.83 -27.50
C GLN A 366 -11.06 24.53 -26.36
N ILE A 367 -11.84 25.52 -25.92
CA ILE A 367 -12.76 25.38 -24.80
C ILE A 367 -14.11 24.78 -25.25
N PHE A 368 -14.64 25.21 -26.40
CA PHE A 368 -16.02 24.94 -26.79
C PHE A 368 -16.19 23.98 -27.96
N ASP A 369 -15.18 23.71 -28.80
CA ASP A 369 -15.31 22.80 -29.97
C ASP A 369 -15.37 21.31 -29.60
N GLY A 370 -15.27 20.97 -28.32
CA GLY A 370 -15.45 19.59 -27.85
C GLY A 370 -16.89 19.05 -28.04
N PRO A 371 -17.11 17.74 -27.83
CA PRO A 371 -18.44 17.12 -27.83
C PRO A 371 -19.35 17.74 -26.75
N ARG A 372 -20.66 17.45 -26.82
CA ARG A 372 -21.68 18.01 -25.92
C ARG A 372 -21.36 17.82 -24.43
N ASP A 373 -20.79 16.68 -24.08
CA ASP A 373 -20.49 16.29 -22.70
C ASP A 373 -19.18 16.93 -22.18
N SER A 374 -18.43 17.61 -23.05
CA SER A 374 -17.24 18.38 -22.67
C SER A 374 -17.61 19.82 -22.36
N ASN A 375 -17.07 20.33 -21.23
CA ASN A 375 -17.24 21.72 -20.76
C ASN A 375 -18.70 22.19 -20.72
N THR A 376 -19.62 21.28 -20.34
CA THR A 376 -21.06 21.51 -20.40
C THR A 376 -21.53 22.75 -19.64
N ASP A 377 -20.95 23.06 -18.47
CA ASP A 377 -21.36 24.23 -17.69
C ASP A 377 -20.94 25.54 -18.35
N SER A 378 -19.73 25.62 -18.91
CA SER A 378 -19.29 26.79 -19.66
C SER A 378 -20.14 27.00 -20.91
N LYS A 379 -20.50 25.91 -21.62
CA LYS A 379 -21.38 25.97 -22.81
C LYS A 379 -22.80 26.43 -22.45
N ARG A 380 -23.33 25.95 -21.32
CA ARG A 380 -24.62 26.42 -20.77
C ARG A 380 -24.57 27.89 -20.40
N ALA A 381 -23.48 28.34 -19.77
CA ALA A 381 -23.31 29.76 -19.43
C ALA A 381 -23.21 30.64 -20.69
N LEU A 382 -22.50 30.19 -21.73
CA LEU A 382 -22.42 30.89 -23.01
C LEU A 382 -23.81 31.09 -23.65
N ARG A 383 -24.63 30.04 -23.65
CA ARG A 383 -26.01 30.12 -24.14
C ARG A 383 -26.88 31.03 -23.29
N ASP A 384 -26.77 30.94 -21.97
CA ASP A 384 -27.62 31.70 -21.05
C ASP A 384 -27.30 33.21 -21.06
N GLU A 385 -26.01 33.59 -21.20
CA GLU A 385 -25.58 35.00 -21.15
C GLU A 385 -25.48 35.67 -22.53
N LEU A 386 -25.08 34.94 -23.56
CA LEU A 386 -24.87 35.48 -24.91
C LEU A 386 -25.87 34.95 -25.95
N GLY A 387 -26.76 34.02 -25.57
CA GLY A 387 -27.76 33.44 -26.49
C GLY A 387 -27.19 32.42 -27.48
N ILE A 388 -25.92 32.04 -27.38
CA ILE A 388 -25.24 31.19 -28.36
C ILE A 388 -25.26 29.74 -27.88
N ASP A 389 -26.07 28.90 -28.54
CA ASP A 389 -26.10 27.46 -28.26
C ASP A 389 -25.01 26.72 -29.05
N VAL A 390 -24.11 26.05 -28.34
CA VAL A 390 -23.04 25.22 -28.90
C VAL A 390 -23.14 23.75 -28.45
N MET A 391 -24.21 23.40 -27.73
CA MET A 391 -24.43 22.05 -27.22
C MET A 391 -25.34 21.21 -28.12
N HIS A 392 -26.36 21.83 -28.72
CA HIS A 392 -27.39 21.16 -29.51
C HIS A 392 -27.24 21.45 -31.01
N CYS A 393 -26.04 21.26 -31.54
CA CYS A 393 -25.73 21.49 -32.95
C CYS A 393 -24.69 20.50 -33.47
N THR A 394 -24.59 20.38 -34.79
CA THR A 394 -23.53 19.57 -35.43
C THR A 394 -22.15 20.18 -35.19
N ALA A 395 -21.07 19.43 -35.43
CA ALA A 395 -19.71 19.96 -35.27
C ALA A 395 -19.43 21.15 -36.20
N ALA A 396 -19.87 21.07 -37.46
CA ALA A 396 -19.72 22.15 -38.43
C ALA A 396 -20.48 23.40 -38.00
N GLU A 397 -21.73 23.24 -37.56
CA GLU A 397 -22.57 24.34 -37.11
C GLU A 397 -22.06 24.97 -35.80
N ARG A 398 -21.50 24.14 -34.89
CA ARG A 398 -20.83 24.64 -33.69
C ARG A 398 -19.68 25.55 -34.02
N ARG A 399 -18.79 25.12 -34.94
CA ARG A 399 -17.66 25.94 -35.38
C ARG A 399 -18.14 27.24 -36.01
N ARG A 400 -19.12 27.17 -36.92
CA ARG A 400 -19.71 28.36 -37.54
C ARG A 400 -20.18 29.37 -36.49
N ARG A 401 -20.95 28.94 -35.49
CA ARG A 401 -21.42 29.79 -34.37
C ARG A 401 -20.27 30.38 -33.53
N LEU A 402 -19.17 29.64 -33.35
CA LEU A 402 -17.99 30.13 -32.61
C LEU A 402 -17.17 31.15 -33.43
N PHE A 403 -17.04 30.95 -34.74
CA PHE A 403 -16.42 31.94 -35.65
C PHE A 403 -17.27 33.20 -35.77
N ASP A 404 -18.59 33.05 -35.87
CA ASP A 404 -19.55 34.16 -35.87
C ASP A 404 -19.47 34.99 -34.58
N LEU A 405 -19.32 34.34 -33.41
CA LEU A 405 -19.11 35.01 -32.13
C LEU A 405 -17.87 35.91 -32.14
N CYS A 406 -16.82 35.50 -32.85
CA CYS A 406 -15.59 36.28 -33.01
C CYS A 406 -15.66 37.31 -34.16
N GLY A 407 -16.74 37.32 -34.94
CA GLY A 407 -16.94 38.24 -36.06
C GLY A 407 -16.24 37.83 -37.35
N PHE A 408 -15.88 36.55 -37.51
CA PHE A 408 -15.29 36.03 -38.74
C PHE A 408 -16.38 35.68 -39.77
N SER A 409 -16.13 36.03 -41.03
CA SER A 409 -16.91 35.59 -42.17
C SER A 409 -16.68 34.10 -42.52
N GLU A 410 -17.51 33.53 -43.40
CA GLU A 410 -17.35 32.14 -43.87
C GLU A 410 -16.03 31.94 -44.62
N ASP A 411 -15.61 32.93 -45.41
CA ASP A 411 -14.38 32.87 -46.18
C ASP A 411 -13.15 32.90 -45.24
N GLU A 412 -13.16 33.79 -44.24
CA GLU A 412 -12.08 33.87 -43.25
C GLU A 412 -12.04 32.62 -42.35
N GLN A 413 -13.19 31.98 -42.07
CA GLN A 413 -13.22 30.68 -41.39
C GLN A 413 -12.52 29.60 -42.23
N ALA A 414 -12.83 29.50 -43.52
CA ALA A 414 -12.23 28.50 -44.41
C ALA A 414 -10.71 28.68 -44.52
N GLU A 415 -10.24 29.93 -44.63
CA GLU A 415 -8.82 30.26 -44.62
C GLU A 415 -8.14 29.87 -43.30
N TRP A 416 -8.77 30.19 -42.17
CA TRP A 416 -8.23 29.83 -40.86
C TRP A 416 -8.16 28.31 -40.68
N GLU A 417 -9.20 27.57 -41.06
CA GLU A 417 -9.23 26.11 -40.96
C GLU A 417 -8.18 25.46 -41.89
N ALA A 418 -7.95 26.01 -43.08
CA ALA A 418 -6.89 25.58 -43.97
C ALA A 418 -5.50 25.82 -43.36
N GLN A 419 -5.24 27.02 -42.83
CA GLN A 419 -4.00 27.36 -42.13
C GLN A 419 -3.79 26.50 -40.89
N ALA A 420 -4.84 26.26 -40.10
CA ALA A 420 -4.78 25.43 -38.90
C ALA A 420 -4.49 23.96 -39.25
N THR A 421 -5.04 23.46 -40.36
CA THR A 421 -4.76 22.11 -40.87
C THR A 421 -3.29 21.97 -41.29
N ILE A 422 -2.76 22.95 -42.02
CA ILE A 422 -1.34 23.01 -42.42
C ILE A 422 -0.46 23.07 -41.17
N ALA A 423 -0.74 23.99 -40.24
CA ALA A 423 0.03 24.14 -39.01
C ALA A 423 -0.05 22.91 -38.09
N HIS A 424 -1.17 22.18 -38.09
CA HIS A 424 -1.31 20.93 -37.35
C HIS A 424 -0.55 19.78 -38.03
N ALA A 425 -0.56 19.72 -39.36
CA ALA A 425 0.25 18.77 -40.13
C ALA A 425 1.75 18.99 -39.86
N GLN A 426 2.20 20.24 -39.95
CA GLN A 426 3.58 20.65 -39.62
C GLN A 426 3.95 20.27 -38.17
N ARG A 427 3.12 20.64 -37.17
CA ARG A 427 3.38 20.26 -35.76
C ARG A 427 3.44 18.75 -35.54
N ARG A 428 2.67 17.97 -36.30
CA ARG A 428 2.71 16.50 -36.23
C ARG A 428 3.98 15.95 -36.87
N GLU A 429 4.44 16.54 -37.97
CA GLU A 429 5.71 16.22 -38.61
C GLU A 429 6.89 16.56 -37.71
N ASP A 430 6.90 17.75 -37.08
CA ASP A 430 7.93 18.18 -36.14
C ASP A 430 8.03 17.25 -34.92
N ARG A 431 6.88 16.85 -34.35
CA ARG A 431 6.84 15.89 -33.23
C ARG A 431 7.32 14.51 -33.67
N ALA A 432 6.87 14.01 -34.82
CA ALA A 432 7.32 12.73 -35.34
C ALA A 432 8.84 12.73 -35.61
N MET A 433 9.39 13.85 -36.08
CA MET A 433 10.82 14.05 -36.26
C MET A 433 11.56 14.07 -34.91
N ALA A 434 11.06 14.82 -33.93
CA ALA A 434 11.66 14.89 -32.60
C ALA A 434 11.64 13.53 -31.87
N ASP A 435 10.54 12.78 -31.98
CA ASP A 435 10.42 11.43 -31.43
C ASP A 435 11.36 10.45 -32.16
N ALA A 436 11.40 10.48 -33.51
CA ALA A 436 12.33 9.65 -34.29
C ALA A 436 13.80 9.94 -33.97
N LYS A 437 14.14 11.21 -33.74
CA LYS A 437 15.48 11.62 -33.32
C LYS A 437 15.82 11.08 -31.93
N ARG A 438 14.91 11.22 -30.97
CA ARG A 438 15.08 10.70 -29.60
C ARG A 438 15.27 9.18 -29.59
N ASP A 439 14.48 8.46 -30.36
CA ASP A 439 14.54 7.00 -30.43
C ASP A 439 15.84 6.50 -31.10
N ALA A 440 16.32 7.23 -32.13
CA ALA A 440 17.61 6.96 -32.77
C ALA A 440 18.80 7.27 -31.84
N GLU A 441 18.74 8.34 -31.04
CA GLU A 441 19.76 8.69 -30.05
C GLU A 441 19.85 7.65 -28.91
N ALA A 442 18.73 7.03 -28.53
CA ALA A 442 18.68 5.99 -27.50
C ALA A 442 19.28 4.64 -27.93
N THR A 443 19.55 4.45 -29.23
CA THR A 443 20.04 3.17 -29.77
C THR A 443 21.54 3.23 -30.02
N THR A 444 22.26 2.16 -29.66
CA THR A 444 23.72 2.09 -29.85
C THR A 444 24.08 1.16 -31.02
N TYR A 445 24.89 1.66 -31.95
CA TYR A 445 25.44 0.91 -33.08
C TYR A 445 26.94 0.68 -32.88
N ARG A 446 27.39 -0.54 -33.14
CA ARG A 446 28.81 -0.90 -33.18
C ARG A 446 29.22 -1.18 -34.62
N LEU A 447 30.17 -0.39 -35.13
CA LEU A 447 30.73 -0.58 -36.45
C LEU A 447 31.72 -1.76 -36.47
N GLU A 448 31.98 -2.30 -37.66
CA GLU A 448 32.98 -3.37 -37.89
C GLU A 448 34.40 -2.95 -37.48
N THR A 449 34.67 -1.63 -37.45
CA THR A 449 35.92 -1.02 -36.98
C THR A 449 36.06 -1.01 -35.44
N GLY A 450 35.05 -1.48 -34.71
CA GLY A 450 35.02 -1.49 -33.24
C GLY A 450 34.52 -0.19 -32.60
N GLN A 451 34.34 0.88 -33.38
CA GLN A 451 33.80 2.15 -32.91
C GLN A 451 32.31 2.02 -32.57
N THR A 452 31.91 2.63 -31.46
CA THR A 452 30.52 2.66 -30.98
C THR A 452 29.98 4.07 -31.17
N MET A 453 28.78 4.19 -31.74
CA MET A 453 28.10 5.46 -32.00
C MET A 453 26.60 5.30 -31.75
N ASN A 454 25.90 6.38 -31.43
CA ASN A 454 24.44 6.31 -31.31
C ASN A 454 23.78 6.19 -32.70
N GLY A 455 22.53 5.76 -32.75
CA GLY A 455 21.80 5.49 -33.99
C GLY A 455 21.61 6.74 -34.85
N ARG A 456 21.55 7.93 -34.24
CA ARG A 456 21.56 9.22 -34.94
C ARG A 456 22.90 9.47 -35.64
N GLU A 457 24.00 9.39 -34.90
CA GLU A 457 25.37 9.52 -35.42
C GLU A 457 25.67 8.50 -36.51
N TYR A 458 25.14 7.28 -36.38
CA TYR A 458 25.24 6.25 -37.40
C TYR A 458 24.55 6.65 -38.70
N VAL A 459 23.33 7.19 -38.63
CA VAL A 459 22.59 7.65 -39.80
C VAL A 459 23.27 8.86 -40.43
N ASP A 460 23.66 9.86 -39.63
CA ASP A 460 24.35 11.06 -40.11
C ASP A 460 25.70 10.68 -40.77
N PHE A 461 26.49 9.79 -40.16
CA PHE A 461 27.72 9.24 -40.75
C PHE A 461 27.47 8.55 -42.10
N CYS A 462 26.37 7.78 -42.22
CA CYS A 462 26.05 7.12 -43.49
C CYS A 462 25.67 8.14 -44.56
N ILE A 463 24.90 9.16 -44.21
CA ILE A 463 24.52 10.22 -45.16
C ILE A 463 25.76 11.00 -45.63
N ASP A 464 26.64 11.41 -44.69
CA ASP A 464 27.89 12.11 -44.99
C ASP A 464 28.85 11.26 -45.85
N ALA A 465 28.81 9.93 -45.69
CA ALA A 465 29.60 8.98 -46.47
C ALA A 465 29.05 8.73 -47.89
N GLY A 466 27.92 9.35 -48.27
CA GLY A 466 27.33 9.28 -49.61
C GLY A 466 26.12 8.36 -49.76
N PHE A 467 25.62 7.76 -48.66
CA PHE A 467 24.44 6.92 -48.71
C PHE A 467 23.17 7.79 -48.80
N SER A 468 22.46 7.72 -49.93
CA SER A 468 21.42 8.69 -50.31
C SER A 468 20.06 8.09 -50.67
N GLN A 469 19.96 6.76 -50.76
CA GLN A 469 18.70 6.07 -51.09
C GLN A 469 18.31 5.09 -49.99
N LEU A 470 17.01 4.94 -49.74
CA LEU A 470 16.50 3.93 -48.81
C LEU A 470 16.03 2.71 -49.60
N LEU A 471 16.51 1.53 -49.20
CA LEU A 471 16.09 0.26 -49.76
C LEU A 471 15.18 -0.47 -48.79
N GLU A 472 14.11 -1.03 -49.34
CA GLU A 472 13.24 -1.98 -48.69
C GLU A 472 13.40 -3.34 -49.38
N GLN A 473 13.88 -4.35 -48.65
CA GLN A 473 14.03 -5.70 -49.18
C GLN A 473 13.21 -6.68 -48.35
N LYS A 474 12.24 -7.34 -49.01
CA LYS A 474 11.47 -8.42 -48.41
C LYS A 474 12.28 -9.71 -48.42
N ARG A 475 12.49 -10.31 -47.25
CA ARG A 475 13.11 -11.64 -47.10
C ARG A 475 12.16 -12.52 -46.30
N GLY A 476 11.36 -13.31 -47.01
CA GLY A 476 10.26 -14.08 -46.40
C GLY A 476 9.21 -13.16 -45.78
N SER A 477 8.87 -13.38 -44.50
CA SER A 477 7.93 -12.54 -43.74
C SER A 477 8.55 -11.28 -43.12
N VAL A 478 9.87 -11.08 -43.24
CA VAL A 478 10.60 -9.96 -42.62
C VAL A 478 11.03 -8.94 -43.67
N THR A 479 10.68 -7.68 -43.43
CA THR A 479 11.17 -6.54 -44.23
C THR A 479 12.47 -6.00 -43.63
N ARG A 480 13.55 -6.00 -44.40
CA ARG A 480 14.82 -5.35 -44.03
C ARG A 480 14.89 -3.98 -44.69
N TYR A 481 15.28 -3.00 -43.89
CA TYR A 481 15.51 -1.63 -44.35
C TYR A 481 17.01 -1.34 -44.35
N GLY A 482 17.47 -0.54 -45.30
CA GLY A 482 18.85 -0.09 -45.35
C GLY A 482 19.00 1.21 -46.10
N ILE A 483 20.08 1.93 -45.81
CA ILE A 483 20.51 3.09 -46.59
C ILE A 483 21.56 2.64 -47.60
N TYR A 484 21.44 3.09 -48.84
CA TYR A 484 22.19 2.63 -50.00
C TYR A 484 22.97 3.78 -50.64
N ASP A 485 24.22 3.49 -50.99
CA ASP A 485 25.08 4.36 -51.75
C ASP A 485 25.07 3.92 -53.24
N PRO A 486 24.49 4.72 -54.15
CA PRO A 486 24.44 4.40 -55.57
C PRO A 486 25.81 4.34 -56.25
N SER A 487 26.80 5.08 -55.73
CA SER A 487 28.14 5.19 -56.31
C SER A 487 29.00 3.98 -55.99
N ARG A 488 28.94 3.49 -54.75
CA ARG A 488 29.70 2.33 -54.27
C ARG A 488 28.95 1.01 -54.36
N ARG A 489 27.64 1.06 -54.63
CA ARG A 489 26.72 -0.10 -54.64
C ARG A 489 26.72 -0.89 -53.33
N VAL A 490 26.88 -0.21 -52.21
CA VAL A 490 26.87 -0.80 -50.87
C VAL A 490 25.64 -0.34 -50.12
N SER A 491 25.05 -1.22 -49.30
CA SER A 491 23.97 -0.86 -48.38
C SER A 491 24.37 -1.09 -46.93
N ARG A 492 23.82 -0.27 -46.04
CA ARG A 492 24.00 -0.36 -44.59
C ARG A 492 22.64 -0.54 -43.91
N PRO A 493 22.52 -1.42 -42.89
CA PRO A 493 21.24 -1.80 -42.31
C PRO A 493 20.64 -0.67 -41.45
N LEU A 494 19.34 -0.45 -41.61
CA LEU A 494 18.52 0.42 -40.75
C LEU A 494 17.41 -0.41 -40.10
N ARG A 495 16.93 0.05 -38.93
CA ARG A 495 15.84 -0.60 -38.19
C ARG A 495 14.63 0.32 -38.04
N ALA A 496 13.46 -0.24 -38.31
CA ALA A 496 12.19 0.47 -38.17
C ALA A 496 11.77 0.68 -36.71
N LYS A 497 12.09 -0.30 -35.83
CA LYS A 497 11.71 -0.29 -34.41
C LYS A 497 12.53 0.69 -33.56
N ASP A 498 13.77 0.95 -33.99
CA ASP A 498 14.77 1.67 -33.19
C ASP A 498 14.90 3.15 -33.65
N GLY A 499 13.88 3.71 -34.32
CA GLY A 499 13.83 5.10 -34.79
C GLY A 499 14.73 5.45 -36.00
N THR A 500 15.80 4.69 -36.24
CA THR A 500 16.83 4.99 -37.27
C THR A 500 16.30 5.10 -38.70
N LEU A 501 15.31 4.29 -39.10
CA LEU A 501 14.69 4.38 -40.42
C LEU A 501 13.86 5.65 -40.59
N ALA A 502 13.08 6.01 -39.56
CA ALA A 502 12.26 7.21 -39.56
C ALA A 502 13.14 8.47 -39.59
N TYR A 503 14.21 8.48 -38.79
CA TYR A 503 15.20 9.55 -38.80
C TYR A 503 15.94 9.67 -40.14
N ALA A 504 16.38 8.55 -40.74
CA ALA A 504 17.02 8.57 -42.06
C ALA A 504 16.07 9.06 -43.17
N ARG A 505 14.79 8.67 -43.14
CA ARG A 505 13.76 9.19 -44.05
C ARG A 505 13.61 10.70 -43.94
N ALA A 506 13.51 11.21 -42.71
CA ALA A 506 13.38 12.64 -42.46
C ALA A 506 14.61 13.44 -42.94
N ARG A 507 15.82 12.97 -42.61
CA ARG A 507 17.08 13.64 -43.02
C ARG A 507 17.30 13.63 -44.53
N LEU A 508 16.97 12.53 -45.21
CA LEU A 508 17.05 12.48 -46.68
C LEU A 508 15.98 13.38 -47.33
N ALA A 509 14.78 13.48 -46.75
CA ALA A 509 13.76 14.41 -47.22
C ALA A 509 14.18 15.88 -47.02
N GLU A 510 14.85 16.23 -45.90
CA GLU A 510 15.44 17.56 -45.69
C GLU A 510 16.55 17.88 -46.68
N LEU A 511 17.40 16.91 -47.05
CA LEU A 511 18.47 17.09 -48.03
C LEU A 511 17.96 17.14 -49.48
N GLN A 512 16.79 16.56 -49.74
CA GLN A 512 16.11 16.57 -51.05
C GLN A 512 15.11 17.73 -51.18
N ALA A 513 14.70 18.35 -50.07
CA ALA A 513 13.98 19.62 -50.08
C ALA A 513 14.94 20.68 -50.66
N PRO A 514 14.63 21.25 -51.84
CA PRO A 514 15.61 21.94 -52.64
C PRO A 514 16.16 23.19 -51.94
N ALA A 515 17.43 23.48 -52.24
CA ALA A 515 18.02 24.82 -52.24
C ALA A 515 17.30 25.75 -53.25
N ALA A 516 15.97 25.88 -53.13
CA ALA A 516 15.10 26.75 -53.91
C ALA A 516 14.60 27.96 -53.10
N ALA A 517 15.31 28.33 -52.02
CA ALA A 517 15.01 29.51 -51.20
C ALA A 517 16.22 30.44 -50.99
N ILE A 518 17.26 30.40 -51.84
CA ILE A 518 18.37 31.37 -51.84
C ILE A 518 18.65 31.93 -53.26
N ALA A 519 17.59 32.09 -54.06
CA ALA A 519 17.63 32.94 -55.25
C ALA A 519 16.22 33.48 -55.56
N ALA A 520 15.73 34.36 -54.68
CA ALA A 520 14.69 35.34 -54.97
C ALA A 520 14.99 36.61 -54.18
#